data_AF-A0A1W9JK42-F1
#
_entry.id   AF-A0A1W9JK42-F1
#
_cell.length_a   1.000
_cell.length_b   1.000
_cell.length_c   1.000
_cell.angle_alpha   90.00
_cell.angle_beta   90.00
_cell.angle_gamma   90.00
#
_symmetry.space_group_name_H-M   'P 1'
#
loop_
_entity.id
_entity.type
_entity.pdbx_description
1 polymer ?
#
loop_
_entity_poly.entity_id
_entity_poly.type
_entity_poly.pdbx_seq_one_letter_code
_entity_poly.pdbx_strand_id
1 'polypeptide(L)'
;MKINLLLFSILIGVFFSSTVVAKPHSLVLPTQFPLKKIQITVSSQSNKENAERYQISINGNGNSYFIKNNQQQPLNVTNDTLIELLNDFYAVHFFEISDTFNVKKKVVLKDNETATTVINKEPVTESKKVCVQLRAYKKCLSIVDNQPLGVSQIVNKIESLIRKTGN
;
A
#
# COMPACT_ATOMS: atom_id res chain seq x y z
N MET A 1 72.95 2.74 -3.67
CA MET A 1 71.60 3.18 -4.10
C MET A 1 70.98 2.08 -4.96
N LYS A 2 70.05 1.30 -4.40
CA LYS A 2 69.19 0.35 -5.14
C LYS A 2 67.90 0.19 -4.33
N ILE A 3 66.80 0.58 -4.96
CA ILE A 3 65.45 0.70 -4.40
C ILE A 3 64.80 -0.68 -4.39
N ASN A 4 64.40 -1.18 -3.22
CA ASN A 4 63.56 -2.38 -3.12
C ASN A 4 62.09 -1.95 -3.18
N LEU A 5 61.43 -2.44 -4.23
CA LEU A 5 60.06 -2.15 -4.62
C LEU A 5 59.08 -2.87 -3.68
N LEU A 6 58.34 -2.12 -2.86
CA LEU A 6 57.22 -2.64 -2.07
C LEU A 6 56.02 -2.90 -3.01
N LEU A 7 55.67 -4.17 -3.18
CA LEU A 7 54.46 -4.61 -3.87
C LEU A 7 53.23 -4.27 -3.01
N PHE A 8 52.55 -3.16 -3.34
CA PHE A 8 51.21 -2.86 -2.84
C PHE A 8 50.20 -3.76 -3.55
N SER A 9 49.77 -4.83 -2.88
CA SER A 9 48.62 -5.63 -3.28
C SER A 9 47.33 -4.86 -3.00
N ILE A 10 46.82 -4.17 -4.03
CA ILE A 10 45.50 -3.53 -4.00
C ILE A 10 44.45 -4.64 -4.12
N LEU A 11 43.82 -5.00 -3.00
CA LEU A 11 42.56 -5.74 -3.02
C LEU A 11 41.48 -4.83 -3.62
N ILE A 12 41.21 -5.00 -4.91
CA ILE A 12 40.02 -4.43 -5.54
C ILE A 12 38.84 -5.30 -5.09
N GLY A 13 38.24 -4.90 -3.96
CA GLY A 13 36.96 -5.42 -3.52
C GLY A 13 35.90 -5.04 -4.55
N VAL A 14 35.51 -5.99 -5.40
CA VAL A 14 34.37 -5.85 -6.30
C VAL A 14 33.12 -5.82 -5.42
N PHE A 15 32.65 -4.62 -5.10
CA PHE A 15 31.32 -4.43 -4.50
C PHE A 15 30.29 -4.82 -5.55
N PHE A 16 29.85 -6.08 -5.53
CA PHE A 16 28.62 -6.50 -6.18
C PHE A 16 27.44 -5.88 -5.42
N SER A 17 27.11 -4.64 -5.76
CA SER A 17 25.85 -4.02 -5.40
C SER A 17 24.73 -4.81 -6.08
N SER A 18 24.23 -5.82 -5.38
CA SER A 18 23.03 -6.57 -5.78
C SER A 18 21.83 -5.63 -5.65
N THR A 19 21.66 -4.74 -6.63
CA THR A 19 20.38 -4.07 -6.83
C THR A 19 19.41 -5.14 -7.28
N VAL A 20 18.71 -5.75 -6.31
CA VAL A 20 17.57 -6.62 -6.60
C VAL A 20 16.51 -5.70 -7.17
N VAL A 21 16.52 -5.55 -8.49
CA VAL A 21 15.45 -4.88 -9.23
C VAL A 21 14.19 -5.70 -8.93
N ALA A 22 13.31 -5.13 -8.09
CA ALA A 22 12.04 -5.75 -7.77
C ALA A 22 11.31 -6.03 -9.08
N LYS A 23 11.00 -7.30 -9.35
CA LYS A 23 10.30 -7.70 -10.57
C LYS A 23 9.02 -6.87 -10.68
N PRO A 24 8.77 -6.21 -11.83
CA PRO A 24 7.60 -5.35 -11.97
C PRO A 24 6.33 -6.15 -11.70
N HIS A 25 5.37 -5.51 -11.03
CA HIS A 25 4.08 -6.13 -10.77
C HIS A 25 3.35 -6.36 -12.10
N SER A 26 2.62 -7.46 -12.20
CA SER A 26 1.75 -7.71 -13.35
C SER A 26 0.64 -6.67 -13.37
N LEU A 27 0.33 -6.14 -14.57
CA LEU A 27 -0.81 -5.24 -14.79
C LEU A 27 -2.14 -5.99 -14.93
N VAL A 28 -2.09 -7.32 -15.11
CA VAL A 28 -3.27 -8.15 -15.32
C VAL A 28 -3.73 -8.73 -13.99
N LEU A 29 -4.98 -8.45 -13.63
CA LEU A 29 -5.62 -9.02 -12.45
C LEU A 29 -5.76 -10.55 -12.64
N PRO A 30 -5.17 -11.38 -11.77
CA PRO A 30 -5.27 -12.82 -11.92
C PRO A 30 -6.67 -13.32 -11.54
N THR A 31 -7.17 -14.28 -12.30
CA THR A 31 -8.44 -14.98 -12.01
C THR A 31 -8.26 -16.16 -11.05
N GLN A 32 -7.03 -16.68 -10.92
CA GLN A 32 -6.68 -17.74 -9.99
C GLN A 32 -5.32 -17.45 -9.35
N PHE A 33 -5.24 -17.62 -8.04
CA PHE A 33 -4.03 -17.40 -7.27
C PHE A 33 -4.06 -18.23 -5.97
N PRO A 34 -2.91 -18.70 -5.50
CA PRO A 34 -2.86 -19.46 -4.26
C PRO A 34 -3.04 -18.54 -3.05
N LEU A 35 -3.81 -18.99 -2.05
CA LEU A 35 -4.12 -18.23 -0.82
C LEU A 35 -2.87 -17.62 -0.15
N LYS A 36 -1.79 -18.41 -0.05
CA LYS A 36 -0.49 -17.99 0.53
C LYS A 36 0.21 -16.83 -0.19
N LYS A 37 -0.31 -16.39 -1.35
CA LYS A 37 0.22 -15.26 -2.14
C LYS A 37 -0.71 -14.05 -2.14
N ILE A 38 -1.70 -14.03 -1.26
CA ILE A 38 -2.56 -12.87 -0.99
C ILE A 38 -1.92 -12.07 0.14
N GLN A 39 -1.80 -10.76 -0.08
CA GLN A 39 -1.40 -9.80 0.94
C GLN A 39 -2.26 -8.55 0.83
N ILE A 40 -2.86 -8.13 1.94
CA ILE A 40 -3.54 -6.85 2.08
C ILE A 40 -2.72 -6.01 3.05
N THR A 41 -2.39 -4.78 2.67
CA THR A 41 -1.66 -3.86 3.54
C THR A 41 -2.43 -2.55 3.66
N VAL A 42 -2.64 -2.09 4.89
CA VAL A 42 -3.18 -0.76 5.19
C VAL A 42 -2.12 0.01 5.97
N SER A 43 -1.82 1.24 5.57
CA SER A 43 -0.91 2.10 6.34
C SER A 43 -1.41 3.52 6.42
N SER A 44 -1.16 4.19 7.55
CA SER A 44 -1.34 5.64 7.62
C SER A 44 -0.14 6.34 7.00
N GLN A 45 -0.42 7.35 6.18
CA GLN A 45 0.55 8.23 5.55
C GLN A 45 0.23 9.66 5.94
N SER A 46 1.19 10.32 6.59
CA SER A 46 1.07 11.74 6.93
C SER A 46 2.42 12.42 6.85
N ASN A 47 2.39 13.64 6.32
CA ASN A 47 3.55 14.50 6.18
C ASN A 47 3.79 15.37 7.43
N LYS A 48 2.94 15.25 8.46
CA LYS A 48 3.14 15.93 9.75
C LYS A 48 4.11 15.12 10.62
N GLU A 49 5.03 15.81 11.31
CA GLU A 49 6.04 15.14 12.15
C GLU A 49 5.43 14.27 13.25
N ASN A 50 4.33 14.74 13.87
CA ASN A 50 3.68 14.09 15.01
C ASN A 50 2.47 13.21 14.64
N ALA A 51 2.30 12.89 13.37
CA ALA A 51 1.17 12.05 12.96
C ALA A 51 1.36 10.59 13.36
N GLU A 52 0.25 9.95 13.73
CA GLU A 52 0.23 8.53 14.05
C GLU A 52 0.55 7.69 12.81
N ARG A 53 1.68 6.96 12.85
CA ARG A 53 2.12 6.05 11.78
C ARG A 53 1.88 4.60 12.19
N TYR A 54 1.12 3.88 11.38
CA TYR A 54 0.92 2.44 11.55
C TYR A 54 0.86 1.70 10.22
N GLN A 55 1.01 0.38 10.31
CA GLN A 55 0.82 -0.54 9.20
C GLN A 55 0.11 -1.80 9.70
N ILE A 56 -0.90 -2.25 8.95
CA ILE A 56 -1.55 -3.55 9.12
C ILE A 56 -1.20 -4.38 7.90
N SER A 57 -0.70 -5.60 8.08
CA SER A 57 -0.50 -6.56 7.00
C SER A 57 -1.32 -7.81 7.30
N ILE A 58 -2.25 -8.14 6.41
CA ILE A 58 -3.00 -9.38 6.44
C ILE A 58 -2.43 -10.28 5.35
N ASN A 59 -1.88 -11.43 5.75
CA ASN A 59 -1.15 -12.33 4.87
C ASN A 59 -1.84 -13.70 4.82
N GLY A 60 -2.13 -14.20 3.62
CA GLY A 60 -2.76 -15.52 3.44
C GLY A 60 -1.86 -16.72 3.76
N ASN A 61 -0.66 -16.48 4.26
CA ASN A 61 0.22 -17.51 4.84
C ASN A 61 0.10 -17.62 6.37
N GLY A 62 -0.83 -16.88 7.00
CA GLY A 62 -1.06 -16.87 8.44
C GLY A 62 -0.21 -15.86 9.22
N ASN A 63 0.77 -15.21 8.60
CA ASN A 63 1.69 -14.29 9.28
C ASN A 63 1.16 -12.84 9.26
N SER A 64 -0.06 -12.62 9.72
CA SER A 64 -0.66 -11.28 9.77
C SER A 64 -0.14 -10.49 10.98
N TYR A 65 0.03 -9.18 10.84
CA TYR A 65 0.60 -8.34 11.89
C TYR A 65 0.14 -6.88 11.81
N PHE A 66 0.25 -6.19 12.92
CA PHE A 66 0.10 -4.74 13.08
C PHE A 66 1.42 -4.14 13.57
N ILE A 67 1.84 -3.03 12.99
CA ILE A 67 3.02 -2.27 13.42
C ILE A 67 2.57 -0.86 13.77
N LYS A 68 2.90 -0.39 14.98
CA LYS A 68 2.76 1.00 15.41
C LYS A 68 3.91 1.35 16.33
N ASN A 69 4.50 2.55 16.18
CA ASN A 69 5.63 3.00 17.00
C ASN A 69 6.80 1.99 17.05
N ASN A 70 7.14 1.37 15.92
CA ASN A 70 8.15 0.30 15.79
C ASN A 70 7.87 -0.98 16.60
N GLN A 71 6.69 -1.12 17.21
CA GLN A 71 6.25 -2.35 17.86
C GLN A 71 5.40 -3.16 16.91
N GLN A 72 5.78 -4.42 16.70
CA GLN A 72 5.01 -5.37 15.89
C GLN A 72 4.19 -6.29 16.79
N GLN A 73 2.89 -6.37 16.53
CA GLN A 73 1.96 -7.25 17.21
C GLN A 73 1.39 -8.24 16.18
N PRO A 74 1.39 -9.56 16.47
CA PRO A 74 0.75 -10.52 15.60
C PRO A 74 -0.77 -10.28 15.58
N LEU A 75 -1.39 -10.51 14.43
CA LEU A 75 -2.85 -10.48 14.29
C LEU A 75 -3.34 -11.87 13.92
N ASN A 76 -4.32 -12.38 14.68
CA ASN A 76 -4.99 -13.62 14.30
C ASN A 76 -6.08 -13.32 13.28
N VAL A 77 -5.81 -13.64 12.01
CA VAL A 77 -6.75 -13.48 10.91
C VAL A 77 -6.97 -14.84 10.26
N THR A 78 -8.22 -15.31 10.26
CA THR A 78 -8.58 -16.59 9.64
C THR A 78 -8.59 -16.46 8.12
N ASN A 79 -8.50 -17.61 7.43
CA ASN A 79 -8.66 -17.65 5.98
C ASN A 79 -10.03 -17.11 5.55
N ASP A 80 -11.10 -17.42 6.29
CA ASP A 80 -12.44 -16.93 5.99
C ASP A 80 -12.51 -15.40 6.05
N THR A 81 -11.93 -14.77 7.07
CA THR A 81 -11.85 -13.30 7.16
C THR A 81 -11.03 -12.70 6.01
N LEU A 82 -9.94 -13.35 5.59
CA LEU A 82 -9.16 -12.90 4.44
C LEU A 82 -9.98 -12.97 3.13
N ILE A 83 -10.71 -14.05 2.91
CA ILE A 83 -11.57 -14.21 1.73
C ILE A 83 -12.72 -13.20 1.76
N GLU A 84 -13.33 -12.98 2.92
CA GLU A 84 -14.36 -11.97 3.11
C GLU A 84 -13.85 -10.56 2.73
N LEU A 85 -12.68 -10.16 3.24
CA LEU A 85 -12.07 -8.87 2.89
C LEU A 85 -11.78 -8.77 1.40
N LEU A 86 -11.29 -9.84 0.77
CA LEU A 86 -11.01 -9.84 -0.66
C LEU A 86 -12.30 -9.70 -1.48
N ASN A 87 -13.37 -10.38 -1.09
CA ASN A 87 -14.69 -10.23 -1.71
C ASN A 87 -15.22 -8.81 -1.56
N ASP A 88 -15.03 -8.17 -0.40
CA ASP A 88 -15.40 -6.75 -0.22
C ASP A 88 -14.65 -5.86 -1.22
N PHE A 89 -13.35 -6.08 -1.45
CA PHE A 89 -12.58 -5.32 -2.45
C PHE A 89 -13.11 -5.53 -3.88
N TYR A 90 -13.48 -6.75 -4.23
CA TYR A 90 -14.12 -7.03 -5.52
C TYR A 90 -15.48 -6.33 -5.64
N ALA A 91 -16.31 -6.36 -4.58
CA ALA A 91 -17.64 -5.77 -4.57
C ALA A 91 -17.64 -4.24 -4.77
N VAL A 92 -16.60 -3.56 -4.30
CA VAL A 92 -16.44 -2.10 -4.49
C VAL A 92 -15.62 -1.74 -5.73
N HIS A 93 -15.37 -2.69 -6.62
CA HIS A 93 -14.59 -2.51 -7.86
C HIS A 93 -13.19 -1.93 -7.60
N PHE A 94 -12.54 -2.32 -6.50
CA PHE A 94 -11.25 -1.76 -6.06
C PHE A 94 -10.16 -1.83 -7.15
N PHE A 95 -10.15 -2.91 -7.92
CA PHE A 95 -9.13 -3.17 -8.93
C PHE A 95 -9.31 -2.30 -10.18
N GLU A 96 -10.50 -1.76 -10.38
CA GLU A 96 -10.88 -0.88 -11.49
C GLU A 96 -10.76 0.62 -11.13
N ILE A 97 -10.60 0.97 -9.84
CA ILE A 97 -10.47 2.37 -9.41
C ILE A 97 -9.18 2.97 -9.99
N SER A 98 -9.28 4.17 -10.57
CA SER A 98 -8.10 4.90 -11.06
C SER A 98 -7.12 5.23 -9.92
N ASP A 99 -5.82 5.08 -10.20
CA ASP A 99 -4.75 5.46 -9.26
C ASP A 99 -4.73 6.97 -8.96
N THR A 100 -5.43 7.77 -9.76
CA THR A 100 -5.55 9.23 -9.65
C THR A 100 -6.76 9.69 -8.83
N PHE A 101 -7.30 8.85 -7.95
CA PHE A 101 -8.49 9.18 -7.16
C PHE A 101 -8.33 10.42 -6.26
N ASN A 102 -7.09 10.82 -5.95
CA ASN A 102 -6.77 12.07 -5.25
C ASN A 102 -7.04 13.35 -6.09
N VAL A 103 -7.52 13.22 -7.33
CA VAL A 103 -7.88 14.33 -8.21
C VAL A 103 -9.38 14.62 -8.08
N LYS A 104 -9.75 15.68 -7.35
CA LYS A 104 -11.14 16.12 -7.24
C LYS A 104 -11.53 16.86 -8.53
N LYS A 105 -12.46 16.30 -9.28
CA LYS A 105 -13.09 16.95 -10.45
C LYS A 105 -14.46 17.45 -10.05
N LYS A 106 -14.76 18.72 -10.37
CA LYS A 106 -16.10 19.29 -10.16
C LYS A 106 -16.58 20.01 -11.41
N VAL A 107 -17.87 19.94 -11.67
CA VAL A 107 -18.50 20.75 -12.72
C VAL A 107 -18.99 22.05 -12.09
N VAL A 108 -18.65 23.18 -12.69
CA VAL A 108 -19.14 24.50 -12.26
C VAL A 108 -19.82 25.20 -13.43
N LEU A 109 -20.94 25.87 -13.16
CA LEU A 109 -21.63 26.71 -14.13
C LEU A 109 -20.92 28.06 -14.18
N LYS A 110 -20.62 28.53 -15.40
CA LYS A 110 -20.12 29.89 -15.65
C LYS A 110 -21.27 30.82 -16.01
N ASP A 111 -21.02 32.13 -15.91
CA ASP A 111 -22.00 33.18 -16.19
C ASP A 111 -22.52 33.17 -17.64
N ASN A 112 -21.78 32.56 -18.57
CA ASN A 112 -22.17 32.37 -19.96
C ASN A 112 -22.96 31.07 -20.20
N GLU A 113 -23.64 30.56 -19.17
CA GLU A 113 -24.43 29.31 -19.18
C GLU A 113 -23.64 28.06 -19.59
N THR A 114 -22.30 28.13 -19.58
CA THR A 114 -21.44 27.00 -19.95
C THR A 114 -20.98 26.25 -18.70
N ALA A 115 -21.13 24.93 -18.69
CA ALA A 115 -20.55 24.08 -17.67
C ALA A 115 -19.06 23.81 -17.98
N THR A 116 -18.18 24.00 -17.01
CA THR A 116 -16.76 23.63 -17.13
C THR A 116 -16.36 22.61 -16.06
N THR A 117 -15.43 21.72 -16.40
CA THR A 117 -14.80 20.83 -15.42
C THR A 117 -13.58 21.52 -14.82
N VAL A 118 -13.59 21.71 -13.51
CA VAL A 118 -12.42 22.19 -12.75
C VAL A 118 -11.77 20.98 -12.09
N ILE A 119 -10.44 20.90 -12.24
CA ILE A 119 -9.62 19.83 -11.67
C ILE A 119 -8.81 20.43 -10.53
N ASN A 120 -9.09 20.01 -9.30
CA ASN A 120 -8.34 20.40 -8.12
C ASN A 120 -7.49 19.21 -7.65
N LYS A 121 -6.16 19.40 -7.63
CA LYS A 121 -5.24 18.52 -6.91
C LYS A 121 -4.98 19.15 -5.56
N GLU A 122 -5.64 18.66 -4.52
CA GLU A 122 -5.34 19.10 -3.16
C GLU A 122 -4.06 18.41 -2.66
N PRO A 123 -3.16 19.15 -1.99
CA PRO A 123 -2.03 18.53 -1.30
C PRO A 123 -2.56 17.63 -0.18
N VAL A 124 -2.33 16.33 -0.31
CA VAL A 124 -2.79 15.34 0.67
C VAL A 124 -1.88 15.41 1.89
N THR A 125 -2.41 15.93 3.00
CA THR A 125 -1.66 16.08 4.25
C THR A 125 -1.72 14.82 5.13
N GLU A 126 -2.86 14.12 5.08
CA GLU A 126 -3.11 12.86 5.77
C GLU A 126 -3.94 11.93 4.87
N SER A 127 -3.52 10.68 4.76
CA SER A 127 -4.24 9.66 4.02
C SER A 127 -3.96 8.27 4.57
N LYS A 128 -4.84 7.32 4.27
CA LYS A 128 -4.55 5.91 4.43
C LYS A 128 -4.19 5.33 3.07
N LYS A 129 -3.18 4.48 2.99
CA LYS A 129 -2.88 3.73 1.77
C LYS A 129 -3.27 2.28 1.98
N VAL A 130 -4.10 1.77 1.09
CA VAL A 130 -4.45 0.35 1.04
C VAL A 130 -3.81 -0.28 -0.20
N CYS A 131 -3.21 -1.44 -0.05
CA CYS A 131 -2.65 -2.22 -1.14
C CYS A 131 -3.18 -3.65 -1.08
N VAL A 132 -3.68 -4.16 -2.20
CA VAL A 132 -4.05 -5.57 -2.36
C VAL A 132 -3.11 -6.20 -3.37
N GLN A 133 -2.42 -7.25 -2.96
CA GLN A 133 -1.47 -8.00 -3.77
C GLN A 133 -1.96 -9.43 -3.96
N LEU A 134 -2.04 -9.85 -5.22
CA LEU A 134 -2.45 -11.18 -5.66
C LEU A 134 -1.33 -11.76 -6.53
N ARG A 135 -0.49 -12.63 -5.95
CA ARG A 135 0.72 -13.16 -6.62
C ARG A 135 1.67 -12.03 -7.04
N ALA A 136 1.71 -11.73 -8.34
CA ALA A 136 2.55 -10.71 -8.94
C ALA A 136 1.77 -9.42 -9.24
N TYR A 137 0.44 -9.44 -9.17
CA TYR A 137 -0.39 -8.26 -9.32
C TYR A 137 -0.47 -7.50 -8.00
N LYS A 138 -0.40 -6.17 -8.05
CA LYS A 138 -0.60 -5.31 -6.88
C LYS A 138 -1.31 -4.04 -7.29
N LYS A 139 -2.38 -3.72 -6.57
CA LYS A 139 -3.10 -2.45 -6.67
C LYS A 139 -2.98 -1.71 -5.36
N CYS A 140 -2.72 -0.41 -5.41
CA CYS A 140 -2.68 0.43 -4.23
C CYS A 140 -3.54 1.68 -4.45
N LEU A 141 -4.29 2.07 -3.44
CA LEU A 141 -5.12 3.26 -3.46
C LEU A 141 -4.87 4.10 -2.20
N SER A 142 -4.80 5.41 -2.36
CA SER A 142 -4.82 6.36 -1.26
C SER A 142 -6.26 6.76 -0.97
N ILE A 143 -6.63 6.68 0.31
CA ILE A 143 -7.92 7.08 0.87
C ILE A 143 -7.71 8.42 1.54
N VAL A 144 -8.38 9.44 1.01
CA VAL A 144 -8.34 10.83 1.50
C VAL A 144 -9.77 11.23 1.81
N ASP A 145 -9.99 11.89 2.95
CA ASP A 145 -11.33 12.31 3.40
C ASP A 145 -12.37 11.18 3.36
N ASN A 146 -11.96 9.96 3.73
CA ASN A 146 -12.78 8.73 3.67
C ASN A 146 -13.31 8.36 2.27
N GLN A 147 -12.66 8.82 1.21
CA GLN A 147 -13.01 8.51 -0.17
C GLN A 147 -11.94 7.64 -0.86
N PRO A 148 -12.34 6.65 -1.69
CA PRO A 148 -13.72 6.27 -2.01
C PRO A 148 -14.41 5.57 -0.83
N LEU A 149 -15.69 5.89 -0.60
CA LEU A 149 -16.45 5.44 0.58
C LEU A 149 -16.39 3.92 0.80
N GLY A 150 -16.61 3.13 -0.26
CA GLY A 150 -16.58 1.66 -0.16
C GLY A 150 -15.21 1.14 0.30
N VAL A 151 -14.12 1.68 -0.24
CA VAL A 151 -12.77 1.30 0.17
C VAL A 151 -12.46 1.75 1.60
N SER A 152 -12.93 2.94 1.99
CA SER A 152 -12.80 3.46 3.36
C SER A 152 -13.50 2.55 4.39
N GLN A 153 -14.70 2.05 4.07
CA GLN A 153 -15.41 1.09 4.93
C GLN A 153 -14.64 -0.21 5.13
N ILE A 154 -14.02 -0.75 4.07
CA ILE A 154 -13.17 -1.94 4.15
C ILE A 154 -11.94 -1.67 5.02
N VAL A 155 -11.31 -0.51 4.88
CA VAL A 155 -10.17 -0.12 5.72
C VAL A 155 -10.57 -0.01 7.19
N ASN A 156 -11.72 0.58 7.50
CA ASN A 156 -12.23 0.64 8.87
C ASN A 156 -12.50 -0.77 9.43
N LYS A 157 -13.01 -1.69 8.61
CA LYS A 157 -13.19 -3.11 8.96
C LYS A 157 -11.85 -3.77 9.29
N ILE A 158 -10.82 -3.55 8.47
CA ILE A 158 -9.45 -4.06 8.72
C ILE A 158 -8.88 -3.50 10.03
N GLU A 159 -9.02 -2.20 10.28
CA GLU A 159 -8.54 -1.56 11.51
C GLU A 159 -9.23 -2.08 12.76
N SER A 160 -10.51 -2.47 12.65
CA SER A 160 -11.24 -3.09 13.76
C SER A 160 -10.63 -4.42 14.22
N LEU A 161 -9.85 -5.10 13.38
CA LEU A 161 -9.18 -6.35 13.74
C LEU A 161 -8.13 -6.15 14.84
N ILE A 162 -7.51 -4.96 14.91
CA ILE A 162 -6.53 -4.63 15.96
C ILE A 162 -7.21 -4.63 17.34
N ARG A 163 -8.43 -4.07 17.43
CA ARG A 163 -9.16 -3.97 18.71
C ARG A 163 -9.58 -5.32 19.27
N LYS A 164 -9.73 -6.35 18.43
CA LYS A 164 -10.14 -7.70 18.86
C LYS A 164 -9.00 -8.52 19.47
N THR A 165 -7.74 -8.14 19.25
CA THR A 165 -6.56 -8.87 19.77
C THR A 165 -6.11 -8.37 21.15
N GLY A 166 -6.73 -7.30 21.68
CA GLY A 166 -6.39 -6.67 22.96
C GLY A 166 -7.27 -7.07 24.15
N ASN A 167 -8.08 -8.13 24.04
CA ASN A 167 -8.90 -8.68 25.13
C ASN A 167 -8.43 -10.10 25.49
#